data_AF-A0AAJ1EWB1-F1
#
_entry.id   AF-A0AAJ1EWB1-F1
#
_cell.length_a   1.000
_cell.length_b   1.000
_cell.length_c   1.000
_cell.angle_alpha   90.00
_cell.angle_beta   90.00
_cell.angle_gamma   90.00
#
_symmetry.space_group_name_H-M   'P 1'
#
loop_
_entity.id
_entity.type
_entity.pdbx_description
1 polymer ?
#
loop_
_entity_poly.entity_id
_entity_poly.type
_entity_poly.pdbx_seq_one_letter_code
_entity_poly.pdbx_strand_id
1 'polypeptide(L)'
;IANSEATSNHSCLDGIKYGDRQPGSSTDEVMINSRTDGFGAHIKRRFILGNLALATENQERMFRKAQRVRRLIVEELNKIYDNYDIIVTP
;
A
#
# COMPACT_ATOMS: atom_id res chain seq x y z
N ILE A 1 2.77 3.42 5.23
CA ILE A 1 3.39 2.11 4.90
C ILE A 1 2.36 1.21 4.23
N ALA A 2 1.31 0.79 4.93
CA ALA A 2 0.28 -0.12 4.39
C ALA A 2 -0.33 0.30 3.03
N ASN A 3 -0.66 1.58 2.83
CA ASN A 3 -1.21 2.04 1.54
C ASN A 3 -0.21 1.87 0.39
N SER A 4 1.08 2.18 0.63
CA SER A 4 2.13 2.02 -0.36
C SER A 4 2.35 0.55 -0.72
N GLU A 5 2.37 -0.33 0.28
CA GLU A 5 2.49 -1.79 0.07
C GLU A 5 1.29 -2.35 -0.67
N ALA A 6 0.07 -1.92 -0.31
CA ALA A 6 -1.15 -2.34 -1.00
C ALA A 6 -1.16 -1.94 -2.48
N THR A 7 -0.67 -0.74 -2.82
CA THR A 7 -0.53 -0.31 -4.22
C THR A 7 0.39 -1.23 -5.00
N SER A 8 1.56 -1.57 -4.45
CA SER A 8 2.51 -2.47 -5.09
C SER A 8 1.96 -3.89 -5.23
N ASN A 9 1.36 -4.43 -4.17
CA ASN A 9 0.82 -5.80 -4.16
C ASN A 9 -0.34 -5.98 -5.14
N HIS A 10 -1.21 -4.97 -5.27
CA HIS A 10 -2.37 -5.02 -6.17
C HIS A 10 -2.07 -4.50 -7.59
N SER A 11 -0.80 -4.25 -7.93
CA SER A 11 -0.41 -3.87 -9.29
C SER A 11 -0.62 -4.99 -10.31
N CYS A 12 -0.54 -6.25 -9.88
CA CYS A 12 -0.76 -7.44 -10.71
C CYS A 12 -2.22 -7.67 -11.11
N LEU A 13 -3.17 -6.98 -10.48
CA LEU A 13 -4.59 -7.01 -10.82
C LEU A 13 -4.83 -6.00 -11.94
N ASP A 14 -4.48 -6.41 -13.16
CA ASP A 14 -4.51 -5.59 -14.37
C ASP A 14 -5.48 -6.10 -15.45
N GLY A 15 -6.09 -7.28 -15.25
CA GLY A 15 -7.01 -7.90 -16.21
C GLY A 15 -6.31 -8.52 -17.44
N ILE A 16 -4.97 -8.53 -17.48
CA ILE A 16 -4.20 -9.12 -18.60
C ILE A 16 -3.99 -10.61 -18.37
N LYS A 17 -3.48 -10.97 -17.18
CA LYS A 17 -3.15 -12.36 -16.84
C LYS A 17 -4.34 -13.11 -16.25
N TYR A 18 -5.13 -12.43 -15.43
CA TYR A 18 -6.26 -12.99 -14.70
C TYR A 18 -7.14 -11.87 -14.13
N GLY A 19 -8.30 -12.27 -13.61
CA GLY A 19 -9.27 -11.36 -13.00
C GLY A 19 -10.28 -10.83 -13.99
N ASP A 20 -10.96 -9.76 -13.59
CA ASP A 20 -11.91 -9.07 -14.44
C ASP A 20 -11.18 -8.29 -15.54
N ARG A 21 -11.56 -8.54 -16.80
CA ARG A 21 -10.94 -7.94 -17.98
C ARG A 21 -11.95 -7.11 -18.73
N GLN A 22 -11.75 -5.80 -18.70
CA GLN A 22 -12.54 -4.84 -19.44
C GLN A 22 -11.98 -4.63 -20.86
N PRO A 23 -12.85 -4.35 -21.86
CA PRO A 23 -12.41 -4.08 -23.22
C PRO A 23 -11.57 -2.80 -23.31
N GLY A 24 -10.64 -2.77 -24.26
CA GLY A 24 -9.76 -1.63 -24.55
C GLY A 24 -9.01 -1.83 -25.85
N SER A 25 -8.65 -0.74 -26.52
CA SER A 25 -8.01 -0.74 -27.84
C SER A 25 -6.50 -1.03 -27.76
N SER A 26 -5.92 -0.88 -26.56
CA SER A 26 -4.52 -1.15 -26.24
C SER A 26 -4.40 -1.89 -24.90
N THR A 27 -3.24 -2.49 -24.63
CA THR A 27 -2.94 -3.12 -23.34
C THR A 27 -3.10 -2.14 -22.18
N ASP A 28 -2.68 -0.89 -22.37
CA ASP A 28 -2.79 0.16 -21.35
C ASP A 28 -4.26 0.52 -21.09
N GLU A 29 -5.09 0.62 -22.14
CA GLU A 29 -6.53 0.86 -21.98
C GLU A 29 -7.21 -0.30 -21.25
N VAL A 30 -6.88 -1.55 -21.59
CA VAL A 30 -7.39 -2.72 -20.89
C VAL A 30 -7.02 -2.67 -19.41
N MET A 31 -5.77 -2.34 -19.07
CA MET A 31 -5.31 -2.23 -17.69
C MET A 31 -6.03 -1.10 -16.93
N ILE A 32 -6.18 0.07 -17.55
CA ILE A 32 -6.86 1.22 -16.94
C ILE A 32 -8.33 0.91 -16.70
N ASN A 33 -9.04 0.39 -17.70
CA ASN A 33 -10.46 0.09 -17.61
C ASN A 33 -10.73 -1.00 -16.57
N SER A 34 -9.97 -2.10 -16.63
CA SER A 34 -10.11 -3.23 -15.70
C SER A 34 -9.88 -2.82 -14.24
N ARG A 35 -8.88 -1.97 -13.99
CA ARG A 35 -8.62 -1.44 -12.65
C ARG A 35 -9.62 -0.38 -12.21
N THR A 36 -10.17 0.38 -13.15
CA THR A 36 -11.15 1.43 -12.84
C THR A 36 -12.49 0.83 -12.45
N ASP A 37 -12.92 -0.23 -13.14
CA ASP A 37 -14.17 -0.92 -12.85
C ASP A 37 -14.02 -1.91 -11.69
N GLY A 38 -12.93 -2.69 -11.67
CA GLY A 38 -12.73 -3.76 -10.70
C GLY A 38 -12.44 -3.34 -9.25
N PHE A 39 -12.11 -2.07 -8.99
CA PHE A 39 -11.84 -1.57 -7.63
C PHE A 39 -12.88 -0.58 -7.11
N GLY A 40 -13.27 -0.70 -5.84
CA GLY A 40 -14.11 0.29 -5.18
C GLY A 40 -13.40 1.62 -4.90
N ALA A 41 -14.17 2.69 -4.69
CA ALA A 41 -13.63 4.05 -4.49
C ALA A 41 -12.64 4.16 -3.32
N HIS A 42 -12.88 3.46 -2.20
CA HIS A 42 -11.98 3.45 -1.05
C HIS A 42 -10.61 2.83 -1.37
N ILE A 43 -10.60 1.77 -2.19
CA ILE A 43 -9.37 1.08 -2.60
C ILE A 43 -8.58 1.97 -3.58
N LYS A 44 -9.25 2.57 -4.56
CA LYS A 44 -8.62 3.54 -5.48
C LYS A 44 -7.95 4.70 -4.73
N ARG A 45 -8.61 5.25 -3.69
CA ARG A 45 -7.99 6.29 -2.84
C ARG A 45 -6.71 5.81 -2.15
N ARG A 46 -6.68 4.56 -1.66
CA ARG A 46 -5.46 3.97 -1.08
C ARG A 46 -4.34 3.87 -2.12
N PHE A 47 -4.67 3.50 -3.35
CA PHE A 47 -3.69 3.44 -4.44
C PHE A 47 -3.07 4.79 -4.75
N ILE A 48 -3.90 5.82 -4.84
CA ILE A 48 -3.45 7.20 -5.09
C ILE A 48 -2.51 7.65 -3.96
N LEU A 49 -2.91 7.49 -2.69
CA LEU A 49 -2.08 7.86 -1.55
C LEU A 49 -0.80 7.03 -1.45
N GLY A 50 -0.88 5.74 -1.78
CA GLY A 50 0.27 4.84 -1.79
C GLY A 50 1.29 5.24 -2.85
N ASN A 51 0.83 5.53 -4.07
CA ASN A 51 1.68 6.06 -5.16
C ASN A 51 2.26 7.43 -4.81
N LEU A 52 1.48 8.34 -4.22
CA LEU A 52 1.98 9.64 -3.77
C LEU A 52 3.14 9.49 -2.78
N ALA A 53 3.05 8.53 -1.85
CA ALA A 53 4.09 8.26 -0.88
C ALA A 53 5.32 7.53 -1.47
N LEU A 54 5.16 6.82 -2.59
CA LEU A 54 6.24 6.12 -3.29
C LEU A 54 6.94 6.98 -4.35
N ALA A 55 6.29 8.05 -4.82
CA ALA A 55 6.88 8.98 -5.77
C ALA A 55 8.22 9.52 -5.25
N THR A 56 9.24 9.58 -6.12
CA THR A 56 10.63 9.90 -5.79
C THR A 56 10.76 11.15 -4.90
N GLU A 57 10.01 12.20 -5.22
CA GLU A 57 10.00 13.47 -4.50
C GLU A 57 9.50 13.36 -3.04
N ASN A 58 8.57 12.42 -2.79
CA ASN A 58 7.93 12.23 -1.49
C ASN A 58 8.45 11.02 -0.72
N GLN A 59 9.18 10.12 -1.38
CA GLN A 59 9.58 8.82 -0.83
C GLN A 59 10.38 8.94 0.47
N GLU A 60 11.31 9.88 0.54
CA GLU A 60 12.09 10.13 1.75
C GLU A 60 11.22 10.70 2.89
N ARG A 61 10.40 11.71 2.57
CA ARG A 61 9.58 12.44 3.55
C ARG A 61 8.43 11.61 4.10
N MET A 62 7.82 10.75 3.29
CA MET A 62 6.62 9.99 3.64
C MET A 62 6.96 8.53 3.96
N PHE A 63 7.47 7.77 2.99
CA PHE A 63 7.63 6.33 3.14
C PHE A 63 8.78 5.96 4.08
N ARG A 64 10.00 6.48 3.82
CA ARG A 64 11.18 6.19 4.64
C ARG A 64 11.08 6.77 6.05
N LYS A 65 10.53 7.99 6.19
CA LYS A 65 10.23 8.55 7.51
C LYS A 65 9.28 7.64 8.31
N ALA A 66 8.22 7.13 7.70
CA ALA A 66 7.31 6.21 8.37
C ALA A 66 8.00 4.89 8.76
N GLN A 67 8.90 4.36 7.93
CA GLN A 67 9.69 3.16 8.28
C GLN A 67 10.62 3.39 9.48
N ARG A 68 11.22 4.59 9.60
CA ARG A 68 11.99 4.97 10.80
C ARG A 68 11.12 5.02 12.05
N VAL A 69 9.92 5.60 11.96
CA VAL A 69 8.97 5.61 13.09
C VAL A 69 8.54 4.20 13.48
N ARG A 70 8.26 3.32 12.50
CA ARG A 70 7.97 1.90 12.77
C ARG A 70 9.09 1.24 13.56
N ARG A 71 10.35 1.53 13.23
CA ARG A 71 11.51 1.00 13.97
C ARG A 71 11.49 1.45 15.44
N LEU A 72 11.28 2.75 15.69
CA LEU A 72 11.20 3.29 17.05
C LEU A 72 10.08 2.63 17.87
N ILE A 73 8.91 2.39 17.26
CA ILE A 73 7.80 1.69 17.92
C ILE A 73 8.22 0.28 18.34
N VAL A 74 8.89 -0.46 17.44
CA VAL A 74 9.35 -1.83 17.73
C VAL A 74 10.43 -1.83 18.81
N GLU A 75 11.39 -0.91 18.74
CA GLU A 75 12.44 -0.77 19.76
C GLU A 75 11.84 -0.49 21.13
N GLU A 76 10.82 0.38 21.22
CA GLU A 76 10.17 0.70 22.48
C GLU A 76 9.35 -0.47 23.02
N LEU A 77 8.62 -1.18 22.15
CA LEU A 77 7.91 -2.40 22.55
C LEU A 77 8.88 -3.45 23.10
N ASN A 78 10.04 -3.65 22.46
CA ASN A 78 11.04 -4.61 22.94
C ASN A 78 11.55 -4.26 24.34
N LYS A 79 11.81 -2.96 24.63
CA LYS A 79 12.21 -2.53 25.99
C LYS A 79 11.14 -2.79 27.04
N ILE A 80 9.86 -2.65 26.66
CA ILE A 80 8.76 -2.98 27.57
C ILE A 80 8.76 -4.49 27.84
N TYR A 81 8.96 -5.31 26.80
CA TYR A 81 9.04 -6.76 26.94
C TYR A 81 10.25 -7.27 27.73
N ASP A 82 11.30 -6.47 27.91
CA ASP A 82 12.41 -6.81 28.83
C ASP A 82 11.96 -6.91 30.29
N ASN A 83 10.85 -6.24 30.66
CA ASN A 83 10.38 -6.13 32.04
C ASN A 83 8.98 -6.73 32.26
N TYR A 84 8.22 -7.00 31.19
CA TYR A 84 6.82 -7.43 31.26
C TYR A 84 6.53 -8.49 30.20
N ASP A 85 5.74 -9.51 30.54
CA ASP A 85 5.43 -10.61 29.61
C ASP A 85 4.25 -10.28 28.66
N ILE A 86 3.32 -9.43 29.08
CA ILE A 86 2.06 -9.17 28.37
C ILE A 86 1.71 -7.68 28.41
N ILE A 87 1.27 -7.16 27.27
CA ILE A 87 0.65 -5.83 27.15
C ILE A 87 -0.84 -6.02 26.87
N VAL A 88 -1.71 -5.41 27.68
CA VAL A 88 -3.16 -5.40 27.47
C VAL A 88 -3.59 -4.00 27.07
N THR A 89 -4.22 -3.88 25.92
CA THR A 89 -4.80 -2.63 25.41
C THR A 89 -6.31 -2.81 25.18
N PRO A 90 -7.11 -1.72 25.20
CA PRO A 90 -8.56 -1.78 24.96
C PRO A 90 -8.96 -2.45 23.64
#